data_AF-A0A8T5YRV0-F1
#
_entry.id   AF-A0A8T5YRV0-F1
#
_cell.length_a   1.000
_cell.length_b   1.000
_cell.length_c   1.000
_cell.angle_alpha   90.00
_cell.angle_beta   90.00
_cell.angle_gamma   90.00
#
_symmetry.space_group_name_H-M   'P 1'
#
loop_
_entity.id
_entity.type
_entity.pdbx_description
1 polymer ?
#
loop_
_entity_poly.entity_id
_entity_poly.type
_entity_poly.pdbx_seq_one_letter_code
_entity_poly.pdbx_strand_id
1 'polypeptide(L)'
;IAASNVYTIKNYGPDRVAGFSPIPAMSMVSYASGARYLSLLGGTCLSFYDWYCDLPPASPQTWGEQTDVPESADWYNSSYIIAWGSNVPQTRTPDAHFFTEVRYKGTKTVAVTPDYAEIAKLCDLWLAPKQGT
;
A
#
# COMPACT_ATOMS: atom_id res chain seq x y z
N ILE A 1 -10.95 -9.22 29.63
CA ILE A 1 -9.82 -9.47 28.71
C ILE A 1 -8.85 -10.50 29.32
N ALA A 2 -8.07 -10.14 30.36
CA ALA A 2 -7.06 -11.03 30.92
C ALA A 2 -7.56 -12.44 31.32
N ALA A 3 -8.67 -12.55 32.06
CA ALA A 3 -9.23 -13.86 32.45
C ALA A 3 -9.64 -14.74 31.26
N SER A 4 -10.20 -14.13 30.20
CA SER A 4 -10.54 -14.82 28.96
C SER A 4 -9.28 -15.31 28.25
N ASN A 5 -8.24 -14.46 28.14
CA ASN A 5 -6.97 -14.86 27.54
C ASN A 5 -6.32 -16.01 28.31
N VAL A 6 -6.29 -15.96 29.64
CA VAL A 6 -5.77 -17.04 30.49
C VAL A 6 -6.56 -18.34 30.27
N TYR A 7 -7.89 -18.27 30.26
CA TYR A 7 -8.75 -19.43 30.01
C TYR A 7 -8.48 -20.04 28.63
N THR A 8 -8.48 -19.23 27.57
CA THR A 8 -8.26 -19.69 26.20
C THR A 8 -6.88 -20.31 26.04
N ILE A 9 -5.83 -19.64 26.52
CA ILE A 9 -4.45 -20.13 26.45
C ILE A 9 -4.34 -21.49 27.17
N LYS A 10 -4.89 -21.59 28.38
CA LYS A 10 -4.78 -22.79 29.21
C LYS A 10 -5.55 -23.99 28.63
N ASN A 11 -6.73 -23.75 28.08
CA ASN A 11 -7.66 -24.82 27.68
C ASN A 11 -7.54 -25.21 26.20
N TYR A 12 -7.07 -24.30 25.33
CA TYR A 12 -7.10 -24.49 23.87
C TYR A 12 -5.76 -24.19 23.17
N GLY A 13 -4.85 -23.48 23.83
CA GLY A 13 -3.57 -23.06 23.26
C GLY A 13 -3.51 -21.55 22.99
N PRO A 14 -2.30 -20.95 22.98
CA PRO A 14 -2.14 -19.51 22.87
C PRO A 14 -2.47 -18.95 21.48
N ASP A 15 -2.33 -19.74 20.44
CA ASP A 15 -2.69 -19.42 19.05
C ASP A 15 -4.21 -19.32 18.80
N ARG A 16 -5.04 -19.56 19.82
CA ARG A 16 -6.50 -19.25 19.81
C ARG A 16 -6.80 -17.83 20.29
N VAL A 17 -5.77 -17.04 20.62
CA VAL A 17 -5.86 -15.60 20.86
C VAL A 17 -5.12 -14.91 19.72
N ALA A 18 -5.84 -14.11 18.93
CA ALA A 18 -5.29 -13.42 17.77
C ALA A 18 -5.51 -11.90 17.86
N GLY A 19 -4.68 -11.14 17.14
CA GLY A 19 -4.86 -9.71 16.94
C GLY A 19 -4.65 -9.31 15.49
N PHE A 20 -5.47 -8.37 15.05
CA PHE A 20 -5.35 -7.71 13.76
C PHE A 20 -5.04 -6.24 13.98
N SER A 21 -3.86 -5.80 13.55
CA SER A 21 -3.45 -4.40 13.55
C SER A 21 -2.58 -4.17 12.32
N PRO A 22 -2.98 -3.32 11.36
CA PRO A 22 -2.28 -3.18 10.07
C PRO A 22 -1.25 -2.03 10.08
N ILE A 23 -0.49 -1.89 9.00
CA ILE A 23 0.40 -0.77 8.65
C ILE A 23 1.22 -0.21 9.83
N PRO A 24 2.26 -0.91 10.30
CA PRO A 24 3.10 -0.43 11.39
C PRO A 24 3.78 0.92 11.09
N ALA A 25 4.06 1.23 9.82
CA ALA A 25 4.75 2.46 9.42
C ALA A 25 3.99 3.74 9.81
N MET A 26 2.65 3.72 9.87
CA MET A 26 1.86 4.91 10.20
C MET A 26 1.91 5.28 11.69
N SER A 27 2.17 4.31 12.58
CA SER A 27 2.22 4.51 14.03
C SER A 27 2.93 3.34 14.74
N MET A 28 4.25 3.28 14.63
CA MET A 28 5.07 2.12 15.00
C MET A 28 4.82 1.60 16.43
N VAL A 29 4.78 2.51 17.41
CA VAL A 29 4.58 2.13 18.83
C VAL A 29 3.14 1.69 19.10
N SER A 30 2.16 2.32 18.45
CA SER A 30 0.75 1.92 18.56
C SER A 30 0.54 0.50 18.04
N TYR A 31 1.11 0.18 16.88
CA TYR A 31 1.13 -1.20 16.35
C TYR A 31 1.84 -2.16 17.31
N ALA A 32 3.05 -1.80 17.74
CA ALA A 32 3.90 -2.65 18.57
C ALA A 32 3.28 -2.97 19.93
N SER A 33 2.40 -2.11 20.46
CA SER A 33 1.74 -2.32 21.76
C SER A 33 0.95 -3.63 21.81
N GLY A 34 0.07 -3.87 20.83
CA GLY A 34 -0.73 -5.08 20.72
C GLY A 34 0.09 -6.28 20.24
N ALA A 35 0.93 -6.07 19.22
CA ALA A 35 1.78 -7.13 18.68
C ALA A 35 2.71 -7.72 19.75
N ARG A 36 3.40 -6.86 20.52
CA ARG A 36 4.28 -7.30 21.61
C ARG A 36 3.52 -8.07 22.69
N TYR A 37 2.34 -7.59 23.10
CA TYR A 37 1.51 -8.28 24.08
C TYR A 37 1.14 -9.70 23.61
N LEU A 38 0.66 -9.83 22.38
CA LEU A 38 0.27 -11.12 21.80
C LEU A 38 1.46 -12.05 21.63
N SER A 39 2.57 -11.57 21.05
CA SER A 39 3.77 -12.37 20.86
C SER A 39 4.35 -12.89 22.17
N LEU A 40 4.31 -12.11 23.26
CA LEU A 40 4.75 -12.56 24.59
C LEU A 40 3.87 -13.66 25.17
N LEU A 41 2.58 -13.70 24.81
CA LEU A 41 1.65 -14.77 25.21
C LEU A 41 1.67 -15.98 24.27
N GLY A 42 2.31 -15.87 23.10
CA GLY A 42 2.25 -16.87 22.02
C GLY A 42 1.01 -16.75 21.11
N GLY A 43 0.31 -15.62 21.14
CA GLY A 43 -0.85 -15.34 20.30
C GLY A 43 -0.48 -14.99 18.86
N THR A 44 -1.45 -15.12 17.96
CA THR A 44 -1.29 -14.94 16.51
C THR A 44 -1.40 -13.47 16.10
N CYS A 45 -0.36 -12.96 15.44
CA CYS A 45 -0.39 -11.64 14.79
C CYS A 45 -0.76 -11.82 13.32
N LEU A 46 -1.92 -11.29 12.90
CA LEU A 46 -2.42 -11.45 11.54
C LEU A 46 -1.69 -10.51 10.56
N SER A 47 -1.45 -10.99 9.34
CA SER A 47 -0.88 -10.19 8.25
C SER A 47 -1.87 -9.16 7.71
N PHE A 48 -1.38 -8.22 6.90
CA PHE A 48 -2.21 -7.14 6.35
C PHE A 48 -1.94 -6.86 4.86
N TYR A 49 -0.69 -6.94 4.40
CA TYR A 49 -0.31 -6.43 3.08
C TYR A 49 -0.81 -7.32 1.93
N ASP A 50 -0.70 -8.63 2.13
CA ASP A 50 -1.33 -9.66 1.31
C ASP A 50 -2.87 -9.60 1.40
N TRP A 51 -3.41 -9.46 2.60
CA TRP A 51 -4.86 -9.41 2.83
C TRP A 51 -5.56 -8.22 2.18
N TYR A 52 -4.92 -7.04 2.19
CA TYR A 52 -5.44 -5.84 1.54
C TYR A 52 -5.27 -5.84 0.02
N CYS A 53 -4.60 -6.87 -0.54
CA CYS A 53 -4.23 -6.93 -1.95
C CYS A 53 -3.31 -5.77 -2.38
N ASP A 54 -2.58 -5.18 -1.41
CA ASP A 54 -1.58 -4.15 -1.68
C ASP A 54 -0.22 -4.76 -1.99
N LEU A 55 0.05 -5.98 -1.51
CA LEU A 55 1.20 -6.79 -1.92
C LEU A 55 1.04 -7.17 -3.39
N PRO A 56 1.90 -6.70 -4.31
CA PRO A 56 1.89 -7.17 -5.69
C PRO A 56 2.65 -8.50 -5.76
N PRO A 57 2.01 -9.68 -5.91
CA PRO A 57 2.73 -10.97 -5.86
C PRO A 57 3.80 -11.09 -6.96
N ALA A 58 3.65 -10.32 -8.04
CA ALA A 58 4.64 -10.20 -9.10
C ALA A 58 6.00 -9.64 -8.62
N SER A 59 6.05 -8.81 -7.56
CA SER A 59 7.31 -8.29 -7.03
C SER A 59 8.18 -9.40 -6.41
N PRO A 60 7.68 -10.22 -5.47
CA PRO A 60 8.43 -11.39 -5.00
C PRO A 60 8.73 -12.40 -6.11
N GLN A 61 7.82 -12.61 -7.06
CA GLN A 61 8.03 -13.54 -8.17
C GLN A 61 9.17 -13.10 -9.11
N THR A 62 9.34 -11.80 -9.32
CA THR A 62 10.32 -11.24 -10.25
C THR A 62 11.66 -10.94 -9.59
N TRP A 63 11.62 -10.37 -8.38
CA TRP A 63 12.80 -9.80 -7.72
C TRP A 63 13.10 -10.40 -6.34
N GLY A 64 12.23 -11.26 -5.80
CA GLY A 64 12.39 -11.75 -4.44
C GLY A 64 12.23 -10.68 -3.36
N GLU A 65 11.61 -9.54 -3.70
CA GLU A 65 11.39 -8.39 -2.83
C GLU A 65 9.89 -8.23 -2.51
N GLN A 66 9.54 -7.90 -1.26
CA GLN A 66 8.15 -7.71 -0.85
C GLN A 66 7.52 -6.58 -1.67
N THR A 67 8.10 -5.37 -1.56
CA THR A 67 7.83 -4.18 -2.38
C THR A 67 8.94 -3.18 -2.08
N ASP A 68 9.62 -2.70 -3.12
CA ASP A 68 10.46 -1.51 -3.07
C ASP A 68 10.15 -0.64 -4.29
N VAL A 69 10.05 0.68 -4.10
CA VAL A 69 9.59 1.64 -5.11
C VAL A 69 10.34 2.96 -4.98
N PRO A 70 10.54 3.71 -6.09
CA PRO A 70 11.14 5.05 -6.03
C PRO A 70 10.25 6.02 -5.24
N GLU A 71 10.88 6.97 -4.53
CA GLU A 71 10.19 8.06 -3.86
C GLU A 71 9.48 8.99 -4.87
N SER A 72 8.51 9.78 -4.40
CA SER A 72 7.77 10.71 -5.25
C SER A 72 8.64 11.82 -5.85
N ALA A 73 9.69 12.25 -5.16
CA ALA A 73 10.66 13.20 -5.69
C ALA A 73 11.38 12.67 -6.95
N ASP A 74 11.57 11.35 -7.07
CA ASP A 74 12.21 10.74 -8.22
C ASP A 74 11.32 10.76 -9.48
N TRP A 75 10.01 10.96 -9.33
CA TRP A 75 9.12 11.19 -10.48
C TRP A 75 9.59 12.40 -11.29
N TYR A 76 10.17 13.40 -10.63
CA TYR A 76 10.70 14.60 -11.27
C TYR A 76 11.93 14.35 -12.16
N ASN A 77 12.58 13.19 -12.00
CA ASN A 77 13.76 12.79 -12.77
C ASN A 77 13.38 12.10 -14.09
N SER A 78 12.16 11.55 -14.19
CA SER A 78 11.68 10.92 -15.42
C SER A 78 11.35 11.94 -16.51
N SER A 79 11.60 11.59 -17.78
CA SER A 79 11.15 12.32 -18.97
C SER A 79 9.86 11.76 -19.59
N TYR A 80 9.34 10.64 -19.07
CA TYR A 80 8.09 10.02 -19.52
C TYR A 80 7.43 9.22 -18.40
N ILE A 81 6.17 9.48 -18.09
CA ILE A 81 5.44 8.81 -16.99
C ILE A 81 4.08 8.30 -17.49
N ILE A 82 3.75 7.06 -17.12
CA ILE A 82 2.41 6.49 -17.33
C ILE A 82 1.77 6.29 -15.96
N ALA A 83 0.67 6.99 -15.69
CA ALA A 83 -0.19 6.75 -14.55
C ALA A 83 -1.23 5.68 -14.92
N TRP A 84 -0.90 4.41 -14.65
CA TRP A 84 -1.75 3.26 -14.99
C TRP A 84 -2.51 2.74 -13.79
N GLY A 85 -3.84 2.87 -13.80
CA GLY A 85 -4.67 2.43 -12.67
C GLY A 85 -4.39 3.18 -11.35
N SER A 86 -3.70 4.32 -11.39
CA SER A 86 -3.31 5.12 -10.23
C SER A 86 -3.90 6.51 -10.32
N ASN A 87 -4.87 6.81 -9.45
CA ASN A 87 -5.53 8.12 -9.41
C ASN A 87 -4.76 9.12 -8.52
N VAL A 88 -3.58 9.54 -8.99
CA VAL A 88 -2.58 10.33 -8.24
C VAL A 88 -3.16 11.53 -7.46
N PRO A 89 -3.94 12.46 -8.05
CA PRO A 89 -4.42 13.63 -7.31
C PRO A 89 -5.33 13.30 -6.13
N GLN A 90 -6.08 12.20 -6.22
CA GLN A 90 -7.04 11.80 -5.19
C GLN A 90 -6.40 10.90 -4.11
N THR A 91 -5.51 9.98 -4.50
CA THR A 91 -5.00 8.96 -3.58
C THR A 91 -3.58 9.22 -3.10
N ARG A 92 -2.83 10.11 -3.78
CA ARG A 92 -1.45 10.55 -3.53
C ARG A 92 -1.39 12.09 -3.50
N THR A 93 -2.44 12.73 -2.99
CA THR A 93 -2.58 14.20 -2.91
C THR A 93 -1.32 14.94 -2.44
N PRO A 94 -0.63 14.55 -1.34
CA PRO A 94 0.56 15.28 -0.89
C PRO A 94 1.74 15.20 -1.87
N ASP A 95 1.78 14.18 -2.75
CA ASP A 95 2.87 13.95 -3.71
C ASP A 95 2.49 14.35 -5.15
N ALA A 96 1.21 14.64 -5.41
CA ALA A 96 0.71 14.91 -6.75
C ALA A 96 1.39 16.11 -7.43
N HIS A 97 1.95 17.03 -6.64
CA HIS A 97 2.68 18.19 -7.15
C HIS A 97 3.89 17.75 -8.01
N PHE A 98 4.66 16.73 -7.60
CA PHE A 98 5.80 16.22 -8.37
C PHE A 98 5.38 15.78 -9.78
N PHE A 99 4.22 15.13 -9.90
CA PHE A 99 3.66 14.70 -11.19
C PHE A 99 3.23 15.88 -12.05
N THR A 100 2.64 16.92 -11.45
CA THR A 100 2.22 18.11 -12.21
C THR A 100 3.40 19.01 -12.60
N GLU A 101 4.39 19.15 -11.73
CA GLU A 101 5.53 20.04 -11.90
C GLU A 101 6.55 19.48 -12.88
N VAL A 102 6.74 18.15 -12.92
CA VAL A 102 7.67 17.52 -13.88
C VAL A 102 7.24 17.76 -15.33
N ARG A 103 5.95 17.98 -15.58
CA ARG A 103 5.44 18.36 -16.90
C ARG A 103 6.01 19.70 -17.38
N TYR A 104 6.28 20.64 -16.48
CA TYR A 104 6.94 21.90 -16.82
C TYR A 104 8.42 21.72 -17.18
N LYS A 105 9.05 20.62 -16.74
CA LYS A 105 10.38 20.19 -17.17
C LYS A 105 10.36 19.53 -18.57
N GLY A 106 9.20 19.41 -19.20
CA GLY A 106 9.02 18.82 -20.52
C GLY A 106 8.67 17.33 -20.51
N THR A 107 8.40 16.75 -19.33
CA THR A 107 8.02 15.34 -19.20
C THR A 107 6.61 15.10 -19.71
N LYS A 108 6.47 14.10 -20.59
CA LYS A 108 5.16 13.67 -21.10
C LYS A 108 4.50 12.70 -20.12
N THR A 109 3.19 12.85 -19.95
CA THR A 109 2.37 12.09 -19.01
C THR A 109 1.17 11.45 -19.71
N VAL A 110 0.89 10.18 -19.39
CA VAL A 110 -0.25 9.43 -19.93
C VAL A 110 -1.08 8.85 -18.79
N ALA A 111 -2.40 9.03 -18.83
CA ALA A 111 -3.33 8.36 -17.93
C ALA A 111 -3.91 7.12 -18.60
N VAL A 112 -3.92 5.98 -17.89
CA VAL A 112 -4.60 4.76 -18.32
C VAL A 112 -5.61 4.36 -17.25
N THR A 113 -6.86 4.73 -17.48
CA THR A 113 -7.99 4.50 -16.55
C THR A 113 -9.26 4.22 -17.36
N PRO A 114 -10.11 3.26 -16.95
CA PRO A 114 -11.32 2.90 -17.69
C PRO A 114 -12.35 4.05 -17.72
N ASP A 115 -12.37 4.87 -16.68
CA ASP A 115 -13.15 6.08 -16.53
C ASP A 115 -12.27 7.34 -16.66
N TYR A 116 -12.90 8.50 -16.78
CA TYR A 116 -12.23 9.80 -16.78
C TYR A 116 -11.91 10.25 -15.35
N ALA A 117 -11.06 9.48 -14.68
CA ALA A 117 -10.61 9.75 -13.31
C ALA A 117 -9.85 11.09 -13.21
N GLU A 118 -9.71 11.63 -12.00
CA GLU A 118 -9.04 12.92 -11.77
C GLU A 118 -7.61 12.98 -12.36
N ILE A 119 -6.88 11.86 -12.39
CA ILE A 119 -5.56 11.75 -13.03
C ILE A 119 -5.59 12.07 -14.54
N ALA A 120 -6.68 11.74 -15.24
CA ALA A 120 -6.80 12.04 -16.67
C ALA A 120 -6.76 13.54 -16.95
N LYS A 121 -7.22 14.38 -16.00
CA LYS A 121 -7.16 15.85 -16.10
C LYS A 121 -5.73 16.40 -16.04
N LEU A 122 -4.77 15.63 -15.51
CA LEU A 122 -3.38 16.05 -15.34
C LEU A 122 -2.45 15.56 -16.46
N CYS A 123 -2.91 14.64 -17.31
CA CYS A 123 -2.10 13.98 -18.32
C CYS A 123 -2.26 14.58 -19.73
N ASP A 124 -1.28 14.32 -20.60
CA ASP A 124 -1.28 14.80 -21.99
C ASP A 124 -2.04 13.86 -22.94
N LEU A 125 -2.27 12.61 -22.52
CA LEU A 125 -3.08 11.61 -23.22
C LEU A 125 -3.87 10.77 -22.21
N TRP A 126 -5.12 10.45 -22.54
CA TRP A 126 -5.93 9.48 -21.82
C TRP A 126 -6.24 8.27 -22.70
N LEU A 127 -5.93 7.08 -22.19
CA LEU A 127 -6.32 5.79 -22.76
C LEU A 127 -7.33 5.13 -21.83
N ALA A 128 -8.47 4.71 -22.38
CA ALA A 128 -9.59 4.16 -21.63
C ALA A 128 -9.85 2.68 -21.99
N PRO A 129 -8.97 1.74 -21.59
CA PRO A 129 -9.20 0.33 -21.85
C PRO A 129 -10.38 -0.19 -21.04
N LYS A 130 -10.90 -1.35 -21.45
CA LYS A 130 -11.84 -2.11 -20.62
C LYS A 130 -11.15 -2.45 -19.29
N GLN A 131 -11.86 -2.32 -18.16
CA GLN A 131 -11.27 -2.63 -16.87
C GLN A 131 -10.90 -4.13 -16.78
N GLY A 132 -9.67 -4.42 -16.36
CA GLY A 132 -9.17 -5.79 -16.20
C GLY A 132 -8.58 -6.45 -17.46
N THR A 133 -8.34 -5.70 -18.54
CA THR A 133 -7.71 -6.20 -19.78
C THR A 133 -6.46 -5.42 -20.17
#